data_AF-A0A9P8FJK1-F1
#
_entry.id   AF-A0A9P8FJK1-F1
#
_cell.length_a   1.000
_cell.length_b   1.000
_cell.length_c   1.000
_cell.angle_alpha   90.00
_cell.angle_beta   90.00
_cell.angle_gamma   90.00
#
_symmetry.space_group_name_H-M   'P 1'
#
loop_
_entity.id
_entity.type
_entity.pdbx_description
1 polymer ?
#
loop_
_entity_poly.entity_id
_entity_poly.type
_entity_poly.pdbx_seq_one_letter_code
_entity_poly.pdbx_strand_id
1 'polypeptide(L)'
;MVYSLGYRRPSRVSDGSSLTSSNEKRLSGDGSYHSGTSGSIKGIPEALSFDRIIAGGTCPPCTTRDFMNYLKYVEHSAENLQFYLWYRDYVERFDKLPSSEKALSPEWSASRMDAEITQPARRKKTPAAIATVLEGTDFADTVPLAAEKRDPFNESRSDSPETMRAPASPTFSEFDSSMSMERPVSSKSDFDRKAEEALTDAGMQWKPFTAQPFREEMTRIITLFIAVDGSRQLNLSDRERSAVLHALQNTTHPSALRAAYMSAEYSLRRQAHPNFIRWTICNGNRPRVIFARGLGISLILLGILADLLITLSSAGRAWRVLPIIGLMLGVSTLIAAWKGMCVVLHGMHHRHLRPWELFADPEDPSLKTSSEDSLFSTSGSGSYEDEPWIAKYEKRNLIRKIFDREVWIQEPALRQIQDTIFIQSLLGAFLVSCVVVGIFCAVPHGGFF
;
A
#
# COMPACT_ATOMS: atom_id res chain seq x y z
N MET A 1 22.27 20.44 -8.07
CA MET A 1 22.69 19.25 -8.86
C MET A 1 21.41 18.54 -9.27
N VAL A 2 21.26 18.13 -10.53
CA VAL A 2 20.05 17.45 -11.01
C VAL A 2 20.41 16.06 -11.53
N TYR A 3 19.45 15.14 -11.49
CA TYR A 3 19.62 13.83 -12.13
C TYR A 3 19.63 13.97 -13.66
N SER A 4 19.91 12.87 -14.34
CA SER A 4 19.77 12.80 -15.80
C SER A 4 18.40 13.33 -16.25
N LEU A 5 18.39 14.15 -17.30
CA LEU A 5 17.14 14.66 -17.89
C LEU A 5 16.23 13.55 -18.43
N GLY A 6 16.75 12.33 -18.60
CA GLY A 6 15.97 11.12 -18.89
C GLY A 6 15.25 10.52 -17.68
N TYR A 7 15.36 11.12 -16.49
CA TYR A 7 14.70 10.64 -15.27
C TYR A 7 13.19 10.48 -15.50
N ARG A 8 12.65 9.32 -15.08
CA ARG A 8 11.22 9.06 -15.09
C ARG A 8 10.80 8.60 -13.70
N ARG A 9 9.79 9.28 -13.16
CA ARG A 9 9.14 8.90 -11.89
C ARG A 9 8.67 7.44 -11.97
N PRO A 10 8.83 6.64 -10.90
CA PRO A 10 8.37 5.25 -10.86
C PRO A 10 6.89 5.13 -11.26
N SER A 11 6.56 4.08 -12.02
CA SER A 11 5.17 3.72 -12.31
C SER A 11 4.47 3.26 -11.03
N ARG A 12 3.16 3.51 -10.92
CA ARG A 12 2.38 2.95 -9.83
C ARG A 12 2.32 1.43 -10.01
N VAL A 13 2.58 0.68 -8.95
CA VAL A 13 2.41 -0.77 -8.89
C VAL A 13 1.04 -1.04 -8.26
N SER A 14 0.19 -1.80 -8.95
CA SER A 14 -1.16 -2.14 -8.49
C SER A 14 -1.17 -3.51 -7.78
N ASP A 15 -2.04 -3.67 -6.78
CA ASP A 15 -2.19 -4.89 -5.97
C ASP A 15 -2.38 -6.16 -6.81
N GLY A 16 -3.14 -6.07 -7.91
CA GLY A 16 -3.44 -7.22 -8.78
C GLY A 16 -2.26 -7.81 -9.56
N SER A 17 -1.10 -7.14 -9.59
CA SER A 17 0.12 -7.69 -10.21
C SER A 17 0.81 -8.75 -9.33
N SER A 18 0.44 -8.82 -8.05
CA SER A 18 0.96 -9.80 -7.09
C SER A 18 0.45 -11.22 -7.39
N LEU A 19 -0.81 -11.40 -7.77
CA LEU A 19 -1.41 -12.73 -7.92
C LEU A 19 -0.85 -13.53 -9.10
N THR A 20 -0.55 -12.87 -10.23
CA THR A 20 -0.01 -13.55 -11.43
C THR A 20 1.52 -13.66 -11.40
N SER A 21 2.22 -12.60 -10.96
CA SER A 21 3.69 -12.59 -10.92
C SER A 21 4.26 -13.46 -9.79
N SER A 22 3.53 -13.68 -8.68
CA SER A 22 4.04 -14.51 -7.58
C SER A 22 4.21 -15.96 -8.01
N ASN A 23 3.31 -16.47 -8.86
CA ASN A 23 3.42 -17.85 -9.35
C ASN A 23 4.52 -17.98 -10.42
N GLU A 24 4.59 -17.06 -11.39
CA GLU A 24 5.54 -17.14 -12.51
C GLU A 24 7.00 -16.87 -12.12
N LYS A 25 7.27 -15.92 -11.20
CA LYS A 25 8.64 -15.67 -10.72
C LYS A 25 9.16 -16.71 -9.72
N ARG A 26 8.28 -17.44 -9.03
CA ARG A 26 8.68 -18.52 -8.11
C ARG A 26 9.13 -19.78 -8.85
N LEU A 27 8.57 -20.05 -10.03
CA LEU A 27 8.90 -21.20 -10.86
C LEU A 27 10.24 -21.06 -11.62
N SER A 28 10.81 -19.85 -11.69
CA SER A 28 12.01 -19.56 -12.47
C SER A 28 13.24 -19.37 -11.58
N GLY A 29 13.83 -20.47 -11.15
CA GLY A 29 15.30 -20.59 -11.02
C GLY A 29 15.95 -20.21 -9.68
N ASP A 30 16.40 -21.25 -8.97
CA ASP A 30 17.73 -21.42 -8.38
C ASP A 30 18.57 -20.14 -8.22
N GLY A 31 18.41 -19.49 -7.06
CA GLY A 31 19.22 -18.34 -6.68
C GLY A 31 19.32 -18.26 -5.17
N SER A 32 20.49 -18.59 -4.63
CA SER A 32 20.96 -18.25 -3.29
C SER A 32 20.30 -16.94 -2.78
N TYR A 33 19.41 -17.06 -1.80
CA TYR A 33 18.74 -15.92 -1.14
C TYR A 33 19.65 -15.25 -0.09
N HIS A 34 20.97 -15.36 -0.24
CA HIS A 34 21.93 -14.51 0.44
C HIS A 34 22.39 -13.40 -0.50
N SER A 35 22.12 -12.16 -0.07
CA SER A 35 22.84 -10.92 -0.41
C SER A 35 22.62 -10.28 -1.80
N GLY A 36 21.95 -9.12 -1.78
CA GLY A 36 22.54 -7.92 -2.39
C GLY A 36 22.15 -7.51 -3.81
N THR A 37 21.43 -8.31 -4.58
CA THR A 37 21.03 -7.90 -5.95
C THR A 37 19.72 -7.12 -5.96
N SER A 38 19.83 -5.90 -5.40
CA SER A 38 18.99 -4.74 -5.69
C SER A 38 19.02 -4.46 -7.20
N GLY A 39 18.15 -5.12 -7.96
CA GLY A 39 17.78 -4.61 -9.28
C GLY A 39 17.13 -3.25 -9.05
N SER A 40 17.87 -2.16 -9.31
CA SER A 40 17.41 -0.80 -9.05
C SER A 40 16.07 -0.58 -9.75
N ILE A 41 15.04 -0.27 -8.96
CA ILE A 41 13.72 -0.02 -9.52
C ILE A 41 13.83 1.27 -10.32
N LYS A 42 13.48 1.19 -11.62
CA LYS A 42 13.63 2.30 -12.56
C LYS A 42 12.96 3.56 -12.00
N GLY A 43 13.75 4.63 -11.85
CA GLY A 43 13.27 5.91 -11.33
C GLY A 43 13.45 6.12 -9.82
N ILE A 44 14.08 5.18 -9.11
CA ILE A 44 14.46 5.33 -7.70
C ILE A 44 16.00 5.39 -7.59
N PRO A 45 16.58 6.53 -7.18
CA PRO A 45 18.00 6.62 -6.90
C PRO A 45 18.43 5.75 -5.71
N GLU A 46 19.68 5.32 -5.67
CA GLU A 46 20.24 4.53 -4.55
C GLU A 46 20.12 5.24 -3.20
N ALA A 47 20.21 6.58 -3.19
CA ALA A 47 20.00 7.41 -2.00
C ALA A 47 18.58 7.30 -1.41
N LEU A 48 17.60 6.82 -2.19
CA LEU A 48 16.23 6.55 -1.75
C LEU A 48 15.90 5.05 -1.83
N SER A 49 16.91 4.18 -1.80
CA SER A 49 16.73 2.73 -1.76
C SER A 49 15.99 2.30 -0.49
N PHE A 50 15.27 1.18 -0.60
CA PHE A 50 14.53 0.61 0.53
C PHE A 50 15.44 0.38 1.74
N ASP A 51 16.60 -0.25 1.52
CA ASP A 51 17.54 -0.58 2.60
C ASP A 51 18.04 0.67 3.32
N ARG A 52 18.31 1.77 2.59
CA ARG A 52 18.74 3.03 3.17
C ARG A 52 17.65 3.70 3.99
N ILE A 53 16.40 3.65 3.53
CA ILE A 53 15.23 4.16 4.29
C ILE A 53 15.10 3.38 5.59
N ILE A 54 15.04 2.05 5.50
CA ILE A 54 14.87 1.19 6.66
C ILE A 54 16.03 1.31 7.66
N ALA A 55 17.26 1.51 7.18
CA ALA A 55 18.43 1.74 8.02
C ALA A 55 18.48 3.15 8.65
N GLY A 56 17.49 4.02 8.41
CA GLY A 56 17.47 5.39 8.93
C GLY A 56 18.46 6.33 8.25
N GLY A 57 18.98 5.97 7.07
CA GLY A 57 19.97 6.74 6.31
C GLY A 57 19.39 7.85 5.41
N THR A 58 18.11 8.20 5.60
CA THR A 58 17.36 9.21 4.84
C THR A 58 16.75 10.26 5.77
N CYS A 59 16.48 11.44 5.24
CA CYS A 59 15.86 12.53 5.97
C CYS A 59 14.37 12.69 5.61
N PRO A 60 13.57 13.43 6.40
CA PRO A 60 12.19 13.75 6.06
C PRO A 60 12.06 14.38 4.66
N PRO A 61 11.05 14.00 3.87
CA PRO A 61 9.93 13.09 4.16
C PRO A 61 10.14 11.62 3.78
N CYS A 62 11.38 11.13 3.77
CA CYS A 62 11.73 9.78 3.33
C CYS A 62 12.22 8.88 4.47
N THR A 63 11.94 9.18 5.74
CA THR A 63 12.38 8.36 6.88
C THR A 63 11.58 7.05 7.00
N THR A 64 12.07 6.07 7.78
CA THR A 64 11.30 4.86 8.13
C THR A 64 9.92 5.20 8.70
N ARG A 65 9.84 6.25 9.53
CA ARG A 65 8.57 6.72 10.10
C ARG A 65 7.65 7.30 9.03
N ASP A 66 8.18 8.08 8.08
CA ASP A 66 7.38 8.59 6.97
C ASP A 66 6.84 7.45 6.09
N PHE A 67 7.65 6.40 5.90
CA PHE A 67 7.22 5.20 5.19
C PHE A 67 6.13 4.45 5.95
N MET A 68 6.28 4.23 7.27
CA MET A 68 5.23 3.63 8.10
C MET A 68 3.93 4.44 8.07
N ASN A 69 4.00 5.76 8.21
CA ASN A 69 2.83 6.64 8.13
C ASN A 69 2.14 6.55 6.77
N TYR A 70 2.92 6.44 5.69
CA TYR A 70 2.37 6.20 4.36
C TYR A 70 1.65 4.85 4.27
N LEU A 71 2.25 3.77 4.78
CA LEU A 71 1.60 2.45 4.80
C LEU A 71 0.34 2.43 5.66
N LYS A 72 0.32 3.16 6.78
CA LYS A 72 -0.82 3.26 7.68
C LYS A 72 -1.97 4.08 7.08
N TYR A 73 -1.65 5.25 6.54
CA TYR A 73 -2.63 6.27 6.19
C TYR A 73 -2.94 6.39 4.69
N VAL A 74 -2.18 5.73 3.83
CA VAL A 74 -2.34 5.85 2.37
C VAL A 74 -2.47 4.49 1.69
N GLU A 75 -1.57 3.55 1.97
CA GLU A 75 -1.60 2.22 1.32
C GLU A 75 -2.36 1.16 2.13
N HIS A 76 -2.66 1.42 3.40
CA HIS A 76 -3.36 0.53 4.32
C HIS A 76 -2.74 -0.88 4.40
N SER A 77 -1.41 -0.94 4.47
CA SER A 77 -0.63 -2.19 4.47
C SER A 77 0.56 -2.15 5.46
N ALA A 78 0.36 -1.45 6.58
CA ALA A 78 1.37 -1.23 7.62
C ALA A 78 1.85 -2.53 8.28
N GLU A 79 1.00 -3.55 8.32
CA GLU A 79 1.31 -4.87 8.87
C GLU A 79 2.54 -5.52 8.23
N ASN A 80 2.79 -5.28 6.94
CA ASN A 80 3.95 -5.83 6.26
C ASN A 80 5.25 -5.25 6.82
N LEU A 81 5.30 -3.93 7.05
CA LEU A 81 6.51 -3.28 7.60
C LEU A 81 6.70 -3.61 9.07
N GLN A 82 5.63 -3.66 9.84
CA GLN A 82 5.69 -4.06 11.25
C GLN A 82 6.20 -5.50 11.39
N PHE A 83 5.64 -6.43 10.62
CA PHE A 83 6.11 -7.82 10.60
C PHE A 83 7.56 -7.92 10.14
N TYR A 84 7.96 -7.18 9.10
CA TYR A 84 9.33 -7.16 8.59
C TYR A 84 10.35 -6.65 9.63
N LEU A 85 10.03 -5.56 10.33
CA LEU A 85 10.90 -5.01 11.37
C LEU A 85 10.96 -5.92 12.60
N TRP A 86 9.80 -6.44 13.04
CA TRP A 86 9.74 -7.42 14.10
C TRP A 86 10.54 -8.68 13.77
N TYR A 87 10.41 -9.23 12.56
CA TYR A 87 11.14 -10.43 12.15
C TYR A 87 12.65 -10.24 12.18
N ARG A 88 13.14 -9.06 11.76
CA ARG A 88 14.58 -8.75 11.82
C ARG A 88 15.10 -8.69 13.25
N ASP A 89 14.37 -8.02 14.14
CA ASP A 89 14.69 -8.00 15.57
C ASP A 89 14.61 -9.40 16.19
N TYR A 90 13.60 -10.19 15.80
CA TYR A 90 13.43 -11.57 16.24
C TYR A 90 14.61 -12.45 15.85
N VAL A 91 15.08 -12.37 14.59
CA VAL A 91 16.27 -13.09 14.12
C VAL A 91 17.49 -12.69 14.94
N GLU A 92 17.72 -11.39 15.15
CA GLU A 92 18.86 -10.91 15.93
C GLU A 92 18.82 -11.39 17.39
N ARG A 93 17.64 -11.37 18.04
CA ARG A 93 17.46 -11.89 19.39
C ARG A 93 17.63 -13.41 19.45
N PHE A 94 17.09 -14.13 18.48
CA PHE A 94 17.25 -15.59 18.37
C PHE A 94 18.73 -15.96 18.18
N ASP A 95 19.46 -15.23 17.34
CA ASP A 95 20.89 -15.45 17.09
C ASP A 95 21.78 -15.15 18.30
N LYS A 96 21.32 -14.34 19.24
CA LYS A 96 22.02 -14.08 20.51
C LYS A 96 21.77 -15.15 21.58
N LEU A 97 20.82 -16.08 21.39
CA LEU A 97 20.54 -17.14 22.36
C LEU A 97 21.72 -18.11 22.52
N PRO A 98 21.88 -18.72 23.72
CA PRO A 98 22.83 -19.81 23.92
C PRO A 98 22.54 -20.99 23.00
N SER A 99 23.59 -21.70 22.56
CA SER A 99 23.46 -22.87 21.68
C SER A 99 22.54 -23.96 22.23
N SER A 100 22.47 -24.12 23.56
CA SER A 100 21.57 -25.06 24.23
C SER A 100 20.09 -24.72 24.04
N GLU A 101 19.74 -23.43 24.04
CA GLU A 101 18.36 -22.98 23.83
C GLU A 101 17.98 -23.00 22.35
N LYS A 102 18.92 -22.63 21.47
CA LYS A 102 18.74 -22.74 20.01
C LYS A 102 18.47 -24.19 19.60
N ALA A 103 19.14 -25.16 20.22
CA ALA A 103 18.95 -26.58 19.94
C ALA A 103 17.51 -27.08 20.21
N LEU A 104 16.74 -26.39 21.05
CA LEU A 104 15.33 -26.71 21.30
C LEU A 104 14.42 -26.33 20.11
N SER A 105 14.87 -25.39 19.27
CA SER A 105 14.16 -24.88 18.10
C SER A 105 14.97 -25.19 16.82
N PRO A 106 14.89 -26.43 16.31
CA PRO A 106 15.63 -26.82 15.11
C PRO A 106 15.16 -26.03 13.89
N GLU A 107 16.06 -25.84 12.93
CA GLU A 107 15.75 -25.15 11.68
C GLU A 107 14.67 -25.88 10.88
N TRP A 108 13.64 -25.15 10.47
CA TRP A 108 12.69 -25.61 9.46
C TRP A 108 13.29 -25.48 8.06
N SER A 109 13.49 -26.61 7.38
CA SER A 109 14.11 -26.66 6.05
C SER A 109 13.30 -25.89 4.99
N ALA A 110 13.98 -25.08 4.18
CA ALA A 110 13.36 -24.34 3.07
C ALA A 110 12.72 -25.27 2.03
N SER A 111 13.40 -26.36 1.66
CA SER A 111 12.85 -27.32 0.68
C SER A 111 11.58 -27.99 1.17
N ARG A 112 11.48 -28.25 2.49
CA ARG A 112 10.25 -28.75 3.12
C ARG A 112 9.12 -27.74 3.01
N MET A 113 9.39 -26.47 3.30
CA MET A 113 8.40 -25.39 3.18
C MET A 113 7.92 -25.23 1.73
N ASP A 114 8.84 -25.21 0.76
CA ASP A 114 8.49 -25.06 -0.66
C ASP A 114 7.67 -26.25 -1.18
N ALA A 115 7.99 -27.47 -0.74
CA ALA A 115 7.23 -28.66 -1.05
C ALA A 115 5.80 -28.60 -0.48
N GLU A 116 5.62 -28.07 0.74
CA GLU A 116 4.29 -27.90 1.35
C GLU A 116 3.45 -26.83 0.63
N ILE A 117 4.06 -25.73 0.18
CA ILE A 117 3.38 -24.67 -0.57
C ILE A 117 2.95 -25.17 -1.97
N THR A 118 3.77 -26.01 -2.60
CA THR A 118 3.55 -26.50 -3.97
C THR A 118 2.62 -27.71 -4.02
N GLN A 119 2.45 -28.42 -2.89
CA GLN A 119 1.57 -29.58 -2.83
C GLN A 119 0.13 -29.24 -3.23
N PRO A 120 -0.55 -30.13 -3.98
CA PRO A 120 -1.95 -29.94 -4.31
C PRO A 120 -2.77 -29.92 -3.01
N ALA A 121 -3.74 -29.00 -2.94
CA ALA A 121 -4.58 -28.85 -1.75
C ALA A 121 -5.19 -30.21 -1.38
N ARG A 122 -4.86 -30.72 -0.18
CA ARG A 122 -5.63 -31.82 0.40
C ARG A 122 -7.07 -31.34 0.52
N ARG A 123 -8.03 -32.09 -0.04
CA ARG A 123 -9.46 -31.80 0.16
C ARG A 123 -9.69 -31.69 1.67
N LYS A 124 -10.02 -30.48 2.15
CA LYS A 124 -10.48 -30.28 3.52
C LYS A 124 -11.79 -31.06 3.61
N LYS A 125 -11.81 -32.14 4.39
CA LYS A 125 -13.06 -32.84 4.68
C LYS A 125 -13.98 -31.83 5.34
N THR A 126 -15.19 -31.68 4.82
CA THR A 126 -16.24 -30.88 5.45
C THR A 126 -16.33 -31.29 6.92
N PRO A 127 -16.25 -30.34 7.88
CA PRO A 127 -16.39 -30.65 9.30
C PRO A 127 -17.67 -31.46 9.53
N ALA A 128 -17.62 -32.48 10.38
CA ALA A 128 -18.74 -33.42 10.56
C ALA A 128 -20.06 -32.70 10.86
N ALA A 129 -20.03 -31.62 11.64
CA ALA A 129 -21.20 -30.80 11.96
C ALA A 129 -21.80 -30.07 10.74
N ILE A 130 -20.98 -29.66 9.78
CA ILE A 130 -21.42 -29.05 8.52
C ILE A 130 -21.87 -30.16 7.56
N ALA A 131 -21.17 -31.29 7.54
CA ALA A 131 -21.54 -32.45 6.73
C ALA A 131 -22.94 -32.99 7.10
N THR A 132 -23.30 -33.02 8.38
CA THR A 132 -24.64 -33.43 8.85
C THR A 132 -25.73 -32.41 8.49
N VAL A 133 -25.39 -31.12 8.36
CA VAL A 133 -26.34 -30.07 7.96
C VAL A 133 -26.53 -30.04 6.44
N LEU A 134 -25.46 -30.36 5.70
CA LEU A 134 -25.49 -30.50 4.24
C LEU A 134 -26.07 -31.85 3.79
N GLU A 135 -26.25 -32.79 4.70
CA GLU A 135 -26.80 -34.12 4.43
C GLU A 135 -28.22 -34.01 3.85
N GLY A 136 -28.41 -34.50 2.62
CA GLY A 136 -29.68 -34.37 1.89
C GLY A 136 -29.83 -33.11 1.03
N THR A 137 -28.79 -32.27 0.94
CA THR A 137 -28.73 -31.14 -0.02
C THR A 137 -27.84 -31.47 -1.21
N ASP A 138 -28.03 -30.77 -2.35
CA ASP A 138 -27.17 -30.89 -3.55
C ASP A 138 -25.69 -30.51 -3.31
N PHE A 139 -25.39 -29.96 -2.12
CA PHE A 139 -24.04 -29.60 -1.67
C PHE A 139 -23.38 -30.71 -0.83
N ALA A 140 -24.07 -31.82 -0.55
CA ALA A 140 -23.47 -33.01 0.05
C ALA A 140 -22.48 -33.63 -0.94
N ASP A 141 -21.25 -33.89 -0.49
CA ASP A 141 -20.08 -34.35 -1.26
C ASP A 141 -20.26 -35.77 -1.84
N THR A 142 -21.24 -35.98 -2.72
CA THR A 142 -21.54 -37.27 -3.35
C THR A 142 -21.97 -37.14 -4.81
N VAL A 143 -21.16 -36.50 -5.65
CA VAL A 143 -21.16 -36.83 -7.09
C VAL A 143 -19.73 -36.86 -7.64
N PRO A 144 -19.20 -38.02 -8.04
CA PRO A 144 -18.01 -38.07 -8.89
C PRO A 144 -18.33 -37.33 -10.19
N LEU A 145 -17.47 -36.36 -10.58
CA LEU A 145 -17.55 -35.61 -11.84
C LEU A 145 -17.44 -36.55 -13.05
N ALA A 146 -18.53 -37.23 -13.37
CA ALA A 146 -18.76 -37.89 -14.64
C ALA A 146 -20.25 -37.70 -14.96
N ALA A 147 -20.50 -36.95 -16.04
CA ALA A 147 -21.81 -36.62 -16.62
C ALA A 147 -22.65 -35.58 -15.86
N GLU A 148 -22.55 -34.31 -16.27
CA GLU A 148 -23.53 -33.73 -17.21
C GLU A 148 -23.08 -32.31 -17.59
N LYS A 149 -22.89 -32.09 -18.89
CA LYS A 149 -22.65 -30.78 -19.47
C LYS A 149 -24.02 -30.13 -19.70
N ARG A 150 -24.65 -29.61 -18.65
CA ARG A 150 -25.86 -28.77 -18.79
C ARG A 150 -25.47 -27.31 -18.88
N ASP A 151 -25.86 -26.69 -19.98
CA ASP A 151 -25.69 -25.26 -20.26
C ASP A 151 -26.74 -24.46 -19.46
N PRO A 152 -26.33 -23.56 -18.55
CA PRO A 152 -27.24 -22.90 -17.61
C PRO A 152 -28.13 -21.82 -18.23
N PHE A 153 -28.11 -21.62 -19.55
CA PHE A 153 -28.86 -20.54 -20.22
C PHE A 153 -30.04 -20.99 -21.08
N ASN A 154 -30.43 -22.27 -21.06
CA ASN A 154 -31.54 -22.75 -21.88
C ASN A 154 -32.56 -23.55 -21.06
N GLU A 155 -33.49 -22.86 -20.40
CA GLU A 155 -34.75 -23.47 -19.94
C GLU A 155 -35.94 -22.88 -20.70
N SER A 156 -36.70 -23.79 -21.30
CA SER A 156 -37.92 -23.52 -22.04
C SER A 156 -39.07 -23.31 -21.05
N ARG A 157 -39.83 -22.23 -21.23
CA ARG A 157 -41.09 -21.97 -20.52
C ARG A 157 -42.12 -23.07 -20.79
N SER A 158 -42.75 -23.58 -19.74
CA SER A 158 -44.09 -24.17 -19.83
C SER A 158 -44.94 -23.81 -18.62
N ASP A 159 -46.16 -23.40 -18.93
CA ASP A 159 -47.18 -22.77 -18.10
C ASP A 159 -47.96 -23.72 -17.14
N SER A 160 -48.23 -23.19 -15.93
CA SER A 160 -49.52 -23.21 -15.18
C SER A 160 -50.04 -24.51 -14.49
N PRO A 161 -51.00 -24.42 -13.52
CA PRO A 161 -51.14 -23.43 -12.44
C PRO A 161 -51.62 -24.00 -11.07
N GLU A 162 -51.72 -23.09 -10.09
CA GLU A 162 -52.64 -23.04 -8.94
C GLU A 162 -52.28 -23.59 -7.53
N THR A 163 -52.22 -22.62 -6.62
CA THR A 163 -52.67 -22.60 -5.20
C THR A 163 -51.89 -23.36 -4.13
N MET A 164 -51.14 -22.61 -3.30
CA MET A 164 -51.42 -22.53 -1.85
C MET A 164 -50.67 -21.38 -1.15
N ARG A 165 -51.49 -20.40 -0.71
CA ARG A 165 -51.44 -19.65 0.56
C ARG A 165 -50.07 -19.48 1.24
N ALA A 166 -49.54 -18.25 1.18
CA ALA A 166 -48.43 -17.76 1.99
C ALA A 166 -48.80 -17.67 3.49
N PRO A 167 -47.89 -18.06 4.40
CA PRO A 167 -47.81 -17.48 5.73
C PRO A 167 -46.77 -16.36 5.77
N ALA A 168 -47.15 -15.30 6.48
CA ALA A 168 -46.34 -14.13 6.76
C ALA A 168 -45.06 -14.46 7.52
N SER A 169 -44.03 -13.66 7.26
CA SER A 169 -42.76 -13.61 7.97
C SER A 169 -42.96 -13.57 9.49
N PRO A 170 -42.27 -14.42 10.28
CA PRO A 170 -42.12 -14.17 11.69
C PRO A 170 -40.99 -13.16 11.89
N THR A 171 -41.38 -11.96 12.31
CA THR A 171 -40.53 -11.01 13.04
C THR A 171 -39.97 -11.73 14.27
N PHE A 172 -38.69 -12.07 14.27
CA PHE A 172 -38.03 -12.58 15.47
C PHE A 172 -37.63 -11.39 16.34
N SER A 173 -38.48 -11.11 17.32
CA SER A 173 -38.25 -10.20 18.43
C SER A 173 -37.24 -10.79 19.42
N GLU A 174 -36.35 -9.92 19.89
CA GLU A 174 -35.87 -9.82 21.28
C GLU A 174 -35.36 -11.12 21.93
N PHE A 175 -34.04 -11.35 21.80
CA PHE A 175 -33.31 -12.09 22.81
C PHE A 175 -32.39 -11.13 23.59
N ASP A 176 -32.88 -10.84 24.79
CA ASP A 176 -32.23 -10.32 26.00
C ASP A 176 -30.72 -10.02 25.91
N SER A 177 -30.40 -8.73 25.79
CA SER A 177 -29.08 -8.19 26.10
C SER A 177 -28.88 -8.19 27.62
N SER A 178 -28.59 -9.37 28.18
CA SER A 178 -28.03 -9.44 29.52
C SER A 178 -26.57 -8.96 29.45
N MET A 179 -26.30 -7.87 30.17
CA MET A 179 -24.98 -7.31 30.38
C MET A 179 -24.02 -8.43 30.82
N SER A 180 -23.11 -8.84 29.94
CA SER A 180 -21.93 -9.59 30.35
C SER A 180 -20.98 -8.59 31.02
N MET A 181 -21.12 -8.55 32.33
CA MET A 181 -20.17 -7.99 33.29
C MET A 181 -18.75 -8.30 32.83
N GLU A 182 -17.97 -7.25 32.59
CA GLU A 182 -16.55 -7.32 32.24
C GLU A 182 -15.82 -8.18 33.29
N ARG A 183 -15.52 -9.43 32.92
CA ARG A 183 -14.58 -10.26 33.66
C ARG A 183 -13.20 -9.99 33.08
N PRO A 184 -12.22 -9.52 33.87
CA PRO A 184 -10.83 -9.44 33.43
C PRO A 184 -10.27 -10.86 33.42
N VAL A 185 -10.59 -11.64 32.38
CA VAL A 185 -9.95 -12.93 32.13
C VAL A 185 -8.66 -12.64 31.37
N SER A 186 -7.55 -13.10 31.93
CA SER A 186 -6.18 -12.86 31.49
C SER A 186 -6.03 -12.89 29.96
N SER A 187 -5.60 -11.77 29.37
CA SER A 187 -5.35 -11.57 27.93
C SER A 187 -4.49 -12.67 27.29
N LYS A 188 -3.66 -13.34 28.09
CA LYS A 188 -2.85 -14.50 27.67
C LYS A 188 -3.71 -15.68 27.19
N SER A 189 -4.79 -15.98 27.90
CA SER A 189 -5.68 -17.10 27.56
C SER A 189 -6.43 -16.90 26.23
N ASP A 190 -6.72 -15.65 25.87
CA ASP A 190 -7.36 -15.31 24.60
C ASP A 190 -6.42 -15.48 23.40
N PHE A 191 -5.16 -15.10 23.55
CA PHE A 191 -4.15 -15.32 22.51
C PHE A 191 -3.88 -16.81 22.31
N ASP A 192 -3.76 -17.58 23.38
CA ASP A 192 -3.55 -19.03 23.31
C ASP A 192 -4.73 -19.72 22.60
N ARG A 193 -5.97 -19.36 22.94
CA ARG A 193 -7.18 -19.90 22.30
C ARG A 193 -7.21 -19.58 20.81
N LYS A 194 -7.01 -18.31 20.42
CA LYS A 194 -7.01 -17.89 19.01
C LYS A 194 -5.90 -18.54 18.20
N ALA A 195 -4.72 -18.75 18.80
CA ALA A 195 -3.64 -19.46 18.13
C ALA A 195 -4.00 -20.94 17.93
N GLU A 196 -4.56 -21.61 18.94
CA GLU A 196 -5.03 -23.00 18.85
C GLU A 196 -6.12 -23.17 17.77
N GLU A 197 -7.06 -22.22 17.68
CA GLU A 197 -8.06 -22.14 16.61
C GLU A 197 -7.40 -22.03 15.22
N ALA A 198 -6.46 -21.09 15.05
CA ALA A 198 -5.76 -20.91 13.77
C ALA A 198 -4.97 -22.15 13.33
N LEU A 199 -4.30 -22.83 14.28
CA LEU A 199 -3.63 -24.10 14.02
C LEU A 199 -4.63 -25.19 13.61
N THR A 200 -5.75 -25.30 14.32
CA THR A 200 -6.79 -26.31 14.05
C THR A 200 -7.42 -26.10 12.67
N ASP A 201 -7.71 -24.85 12.29
CA ASP A 201 -8.24 -24.47 10.98
C ASP A 201 -7.28 -24.78 9.81
N ALA A 202 -5.97 -24.76 10.09
CA ALA A 202 -4.93 -25.20 9.18
C ALA A 202 -4.76 -26.74 9.15
N GLY A 203 -5.53 -27.49 9.95
CA GLY A 203 -5.47 -28.95 10.03
C GLY A 203 -4.37 -29.49 10.95
N MET A 204 -3.83 -28.65 11.83
CA MET A 204 -2.77 -29.03 12.77
C MET A 204 -3.38 -29.71 14.00
N GLN A 205 -2.96 -30.95 14.29
CA GLN A 205 -3.61 -31.81 15.29
C GLN A 205 -2.91 -31.83 16.66
N TRP A 206 -1.66 -31.38 16.73
CA TRP A 206 -0.79 -31.52 17.90
C TRP A 206 -0.64 -30.20 18.65
N LYS A 207 -0.51 -30.28 19.98
CA LYS A 207 -0.15 -29.09 20.74
C LYS A 207 1.30 -28.69 20.44
N PRO A 208 1.56 -27.41 20.16
CA PRO A 208 2.91 -26.95 19.92
C PRO A 208 3.84 -27.22 21.13
N PHE A 209 5.11 -27.61 20.90
CA PHE A 209 6.11 -27.88 21.95
C PHE A 209 6.52 -26.66 22.82
N THR A 210 6.12 -26.61 24.09
CA THR A 210 6.18 -25.41 24.95
C THR A 210 7.57 -25.03 25.49
N ALA A 211 8.57 -25.91 25.46
CA ALA A 211 9.90 -25.64 26.05
C ALA A 211 10.82 -24.78 25.18
N GLN A 212 10.39 -24.40 23.98
CA GLN A 212 11.17 -23.60 23.04
C GLN A 212 11.29 -22.13 23.48
N PRO A 213 12.37 -21.42 23.09
CA PRO A 213 12.48 -19.98 23.32
C PRO A 213 11.41 -19.19 22.56
N PHE A 214 11.01 -18.05 23.14
CA PHE A 214 10.08 -17.06 22.55
C PHE A 214 8.69 -17.61 22.16
N ARG A 215 8.22 -18.68 22.80
CA ARG A 215 6.94 -19.32 22.42
C ARG A 215 5.73 -18.42 22.59
N GLU A 216 5.65 -17.71 23.71
CA GLU A 216 4.54 -16.78 23.96
C GLU A 216 4.51 -15.63 22.95
N GLU A 217 5.69 -15.18 22.51
CA GLU A 217 5.81 -14.19 21.45
C GLU A 217 5.32 -14.75 20.12
N MET A 218 5.71 -15.99 19.79
CA MET A 218 5.26 -16.65 18.57
C MET A 218 3.75 -16.88 18.54
N THR A 219 3.14 -17.25 19.67
CA THR A 219 1.68 -17.32 19.81
C THR A 219 1.02 -15.99 19.45
N ARG A 220 1.54 -14.86 19.96
CA ARG A 220 1.01 -13.53 19.60
C ARG A 220 1.16 -13.24 18.10
N ILE A 221 2.31 -13.57 17.51
CA ILE A 221 2.55 -13.35 16.07
C ILE A 221 1.62 -14.18 15.20
N ILE A 222 1.35 -15.43 15.60
CA ILE A 222 0.34 -16.25 14.95
C ILE A 222 -1.00 -15.53 14.97
N THR A 223 -1.48 -15.08 16.13
CA THR A 223 -2.80 -14.45 16.25
C THR A 223 -2.95 -13.12 15.51
N LEU A 224 -1.86 -12.36 15.39
CA LEU A 224 -1.91 -11.01 14.81
C LEU A 224 -1.71 -11.02 13.30
N PHE A 225 -0.71 -11.77 12.82
CA PHE A 225 -0.23 -11.70 11.44
C PHE A 225 -0.58 -12.92 10.59
N ILE A 226 -0.76 -14.11 11.20
CA ILE A 226 -0.90 -15.37 10.47
C ILE A 226 -2.31 -15.95 10.54
N ALA A 227 -3.03 -15.76 11.64
CA ALA A 227 -4.41 -16.22 11.78
C ALA A 227 -5.34 -15.52 10.77
N VAL A 228 -6.41 -16.22 10.38
CA VAL A 228 -7.51 -15.59 9.65
C VAL A 228 -8.20 -14.61 10.60
N ASP A 229 -8.60 -13.45 10.08
CA ASP A 229 -9.18 -12.34 10.85
C ASP A 229 -8.27 -11.77 11.95
N GLY A 230 -6.96 -12.01 11.83
CA GLY A 230 -5.95 -11.34 12.63
C GLY A 230 -5.99 -9.82 12.40
N SER A 231 -5.86 -9.03 13.46
CA SER A 231 -5.95 -7.56 13.37
C SER A 231 -4.87 -6.92 12.49
N ARG A 232 -3.80 -7.66 12.18
CA ARG A 232 -2.68 -7.27 11.31
C ARG A 232 -2.37 -8.40 10.32
N GLN A 233 -3.41 -9.12 9.86
CA GLN A 233 -3.27 -10.29 9.01
C GLN A 233 -2.47 -9.97 7.74
N LEU A 234 -1.40 -10.74 7.52
CA LEU A 234 -0.62 -10.65 6.28
C LEU A 234 -1.41 -11.24 5.11
N ASN A 235 -1.19 -10.66 3.93
CA ASN A 235 -1.72 -11.14 2.66
C ASN A 235 -0.96 -12.38 2.18
N LEU A 236 -1.18 -13.50 2.88
CA LEU A 236 -0.65 -14.82 2.56
C LEU A 236 -1.72 -15.65 1.88
N SER A 237 -1.34 -16.41 0.85
CA SER A 237 -2.20 -17.44 0.28
C SER A 237 -2.49 -18.53 1.33
N ASP A 238 -3.59 -19.25 1.17
CA ASP A 238 -3.98 -20.33 2.09
C ASP A 238 -2.86 -21.37 2.25
N ARG A 239 -2.14 -21.67 1.16
CA ARG A 239 -1.04 -22.63 1.17
C ARG A 239 0.15 -22.13 1.99
N GLU A 240 0.55 -20.87 1.81
CA GLU A 240 1.61 -20.25 2.60
C GLU A 240 1.23 -20.19 4.07
N ARG A 241 0.00 -19.77 4.37
CA ARG A 241 -0.52 -19.70 5.74
C ARG A 241 -0.47 -21.06 6.41
N SER A 242 -0.98 -22.11 5.76
CA SER A 242 -0.93 -23.48 6.28
C SER A 242 0.50 -23.99 6.46
N ALA A 243 1.40 -23.75 5.51
CA ALA A 243 2.80 -24.16 5.61
C ALA A 243 3.54 -23.44 6.77
N VAL A 244 3.28 -22.15 6.96
CA VAL A 244 3.83 -21.38 8.08
C VAL A 244 3.28 -21.90 9.41
N LEU A 245 1.96 -22.11 9.53
CA LEU A 245 1.36 -22.65 10.76
C LEU A 245 1.87 -24.06 11.08
N HIS A 246 2.13 -24.88 10.06
CA HIS A 246 2.75 -26.19 10.24
C HIS A 246 4.16 -26.09 10.80
N ALA A 247 4.98 -25.20 10.24
CA ALA A 247 6.33 -24.97 10.73
C ALA A 247 6.33 -24.45 12.17
N LEU A 248 5.45 -23.49 12.48
CA LEU A 248 5.32 -22.87 13.80
C LEU A 248 4.81 -23.81 14.90
N GLN A 249 4.04 -24.85 14.53
CA GLN A 249 3.68 -25.91 15.47
C GLN A 249 4.92 -26.66 15.99
N ASN A 250 5.94 -26.81 15.14
CA ASN A 250 7.11 -27.64 15.39
C ASN A 250 8.30 -26.86 15.97
N THR A 251 8.53 -25.62 15.52
CA THR A 251 9.72 -24.85 15.90
C THR A 251 9.45 -23.36 16.01
N THR A 252 10.18 -22.67 16.89
CA THR A 252 10.26 -21.20 16.89
C THR A 252 11.42 -20.66 16.07
N HIS A 253 12.23 -21.52 15.45
CA HIS A 253 13.32 -21.05 14.61
C HIS A 253 12.84 -20.04 13.56
N PRO A 254 13.54 -18.92 13.29
CA PRO A 254 13.09 -17.89 12.34
C PRO A 254 12.79 -18.41 10.94
N SER A 255 13.37 -19.55 10.54
CA SER A 255 13.09 -20.18 9.25
C SER A 255 11.65 -20.70 9.12
N ALA A 256 10.93 -20.94 10.22
CA ALA A 256 9.51 -21.31 10.19
C ALA A 256 8.60 -20.22 9.61
N LEU A 257 9.02 -18.95 9.69
CA LEU A 257 8.30 -17.80 9.16
C LEU A 257 8.78 -17.37 7.78
N ARG A 258 9.70 -18.13 7.15
CA ARG A 258 10.36 -17.75 5.90
C ARG A 258 9.37 -17.35 4.80
N ALA A 259 8.31 -18.12 4.57
CA ALA A 259 7.32 -17.80 3.55
C ALA A 259 6.57 -16.49 3.85
N ALA A 260 6.16 -16.28 5.10
CA ALA A 260 5.52 -15.03 5.53
C ALA A 260 6.46 -13.82 5.36
N TYR A 261 7.73 -13.97 5.77
CA TYR A 261 8.75 -12.95 5.63
C TYR A 261 9.01 -12.59 4.17
N MET A 262 9.18 -13.59 3.30
CA MET A 262 9.41 -13.36 1.87
C MET A 262 8.21 -12.67 1.20
N SER A 263 6.98 -13.01 1.58
CA SER A 263 5.78 -12.34 1.07
C SER A 263 5.70 -10.88 1.50
N ALA A 264 5.94 -10.61 2.80
CA ALA A 264 5.96 -9.25 3.34
C ALA A 264 7.09 -8.41 2.72
N GLU A 265 8.32 -8.95 2.65
CA GLU A 265 9.46 -8.28 2.04
C GLU A 265 9.24 -7.99 0.55
N TYR A 266 8.68 -8.95 -0.19
CA TYR A 266 8.34 -8.75 -1.59
C TYR A 266 7.35 -7.60 -1.77
N SER A 267 6.28 -7.58 -0.96
CA SER A 267 5.26 -6.53 -1.00
C SER A 267 5.86 -5.16 -0.68
N LEU A 268 6.70 -5.07 0.35
CA LEU A 268 7.40 -3.85 0.71
C LEU A 268 8.33 -3.35 -0.39
N ARG A 269 9.20 -4.21 -0.92
CA ARG A 269 10.24 -3.81 -1.89
C ARG A 269 9.68 -3.58 -3.29
N ARG A 270 8.75 -4.40 -3.76
CA ARG A 270 8.29 -4.40 -5.15
C ARG A 270 7.06 -3.54 -5.38
N GLN A 271 6.27 -3.28 -4.35
CA GLN A 271 5.04 -2.51 -4.46
C GLN A 271 5.11 -1.24 -3.60
N ALA A 272 5.20 -1.41 -2.28
CA ALA A 272 4.96 -0.30 -1.37
C ALA A 272 6.07 0.77 -1.43
N HIS A 273 7.33 0.36 -1.54
CA HIS A 273 8.48 1.29 -1.65
C HIS A 273 8.43 2.12 -2.94
N PRO A 274 8.25 1.55 -4.15
CA PRO A 274 8.05 2.33 -5.36
C PRO A 274 6.85 3.28 -5.29
N ASN A 275 5.73 2.83 -4.73
CA ASN A 275 4.54 3.64 -4.57
C ASN A 275 4.76 4.79 -3.56
N PHE A 276 5.47 4.53 -2.46
CA PHE A 276 5.89 5.52 -1.49
C PHE A 276 6.79 6.59 -2.11
N ILE A 277 7.89 6.20 -2.78
CA ILE A 277 8.78 7.16 -3.45
C ILE A 277 8.03 7.96 -4.50
N ARG A 278 7.21 7.29 -5.31
CA ARG A 278 6.32 7.95 -6.27
C ARG A 278 5.48 8.99 -5.54
N TRP A 279 4.77 8.63 -4.48
CA TRP A 279 3.87 9.54 -3.75
C TRP A 279 4.61 10.71 -3.10
N THR A 280 5.77 10.46 -2.50
CA THR A 280 6.59 11.44 -1.79
C THR A 280 7.20 12.52 -2.70
N ILE A 281 7.42 12.21 -3.99
CA ILE A 281 7.84 13.21 -5.00
C ILE A 281 6.83 14.35 -5.15
N CYS A 282 5.53 14.09 -4.94
CA CYS A 282 4.50 15.13 -5.00
C CYS A 282 4.62 16.09 -3.81
N ASN A 283 4.95 17.36 -4.09
CA ASN A 283 5.08 18.39 -3.06
C ASN A 283 3.74 19.01 -2.61
N GLY A 284 2.71 18.99 -3.47
CA GLY A 284 1.39 19.57 -3.18
C GLY A 284 0.35 18.51 -2.82
N ASN A 285 -0.63 18.90 -2.01
CA ASN A 285 -1.85 18.09 -1.82
C ASN A 285 -2.78 18.19 -3.05
N ARG A 286 -3.82 17.35 -3.11
CA ARG A 286 -4.75 17.31 -4.25
C ARG A 286 -5.37 18.69 -4.55
N PRO A 287 -5.93 19.44 -3.57
CA PRO A 287 -6.49 20.76 -3.84
C PRO A 287 -5.49 21.74 -4.46
N ARG A 288 -4.27 21.85 -3.92
CA ARG A 288 -3.25 22.77 -4.47
C ARG A 288 -2.79 22.37 -5.87
N VAL A 289 -2.69 21.07 -6.16
CA VAL A 289 -2.35 20.58 -7.51
C VAL A 289 -3.47 20.88 -8.51
N ILE A 290 -4.75 20.70 -8.12
CA ILE A 290 -5.90 21.07 -8.97
C ILE A 290 -5.90 22.58 -9.25
N PHE A 291 -5.67 23.39 -8.21
CA PHE A 291 -5.53 24.84 -8.35
C PHE A 291 -4.39 25.22 -9.31
N ALA A 292 -3.22 24.60 -9.18
CA ALA A 292 -2.08 24.83 -10.06
C ALA A 292 -2.38 24.44 -11.52
N ARG A 293 -3.14 23.36 -11.77
CA ARG A 293 -3.61 23.00 -13.11
C ARG A 293 -4.52 24.07 -13.69
N GLY A 294 -5.49 24.55 -12.90
CA GLY A 294 -6.38 25.64 -13.29
C GLY A 294 -5.61 26.91 -13.65
N LEU A 295 -4.66 27.32 -12.81
CA LEU A 295 -3.77 28.46 -13.07
C LEU A 295 -2.98 28.30 -14.37
N GLY A 296 -2.40 27.11 -14.59
CA GLY A 296 -1.65 26.80 -15.81
C GLY A 296 -2.52 26.92 -17.07
N ILE A 297 -3.74 26.36 -17.04
CA ILE A 297 -4.70 26.47 -18.16
C ILE A 297 -5.09 27.92 -18.40
N SER A 298 -5.42 28.69 -17.36
CA SER A 298 -5.79 30.10 -17.50
C SER A 298 -4.67 30.94 -18.11
N LEU A 299 -3.41 30.71 -17.71
CA LEU A 299 -2.26 31.40 -18.31
C LEU A 299 -2.06 31.05 -19.79
N ILE A 300 -2.28 29.79 -20.17
CA ILE A 300 -2.24 29.36 -21.57
C ILE A 300 -3.33 30.08 -22.38
N LEU A 301 -4.57 30.10 -21.87
CA LEU A 301 -5.69 30.76 -22.54
C LEU A 301 -5.46 32.27 -22.69
N LEU A 302 -4.92 32.94 -21.67
CA LEU A 302 -4.54 34.35 -21.74
C LEU A 302 -3.41 34.60 -22.73
N GLY A 303 -2.41 33.73 -22.80
CA GLY A 303 -1.34 33.80 -23.78
C GLY A 303 -1.86 33.68 -25.21
N ILE A 304 -2.71 32.68 -25.47
CA ILE A 304 -3.36 32.49 -26.78
C ILE A 304 -4.26 33.68 -27.13
N LEU A 305 -5.02 34.20 -26.17
CA LEU A 305 -5.86 35.38 -26.37
C LEU A 305 -5.01 36.61 -26.74
N ALA A 306 -3.87 36.82 -26.06
CA ALA A 306 -2.95 37.88 -26.40
C ALA A 306 -2.37 37.71 -27.81
N ASP A 307 -1.97 36.50 -28.19
CA ASP A 307 -1.52 36.18 -29.56
C ASP A 307 -2.59 36.47 -30.60
N LEU A 308 -3.85 36.10 -30.33
CA LEU A 308 -4.99 36.39 -31.21
C LEU A 308 -5.20 37.90 -31.37
N LEU A 309 -5.22 38.65 -30.27
CA LEU A 309 -5.42 40.10 -30.30
C LEU A 309 -4.29 40.82 -31.05
N ILE A 310 -3.04 40.42 -30.85
CA ILE A 310 -1.89 41.00 -31.58
C ILE A 310 -1.90 40.58 -33.05
N THR A 311 -2.38 39.38 -33.37
CA THR A 311 -2.47 38.89 -34.76
C THR A 311 -3.54 39.63 -35.56
N LEU A 312 -4.67 39.94 -34.91
CA LEU A 312 -5.78 40.67 -35.53
C LEU A 312 -5.53 42.18 -35.62
N SER A 313 -4.63 42.74 -34.81
CA SER A 313 -4.30 44.17 -34.84
C SER A 313 -3.40 44.55 -36.02
N SER A 314 -3.13 45.84 -36.13
CA SER A 314 -2.14 46.46 -37.02
C SER A 314 -0.68 46.27 -36.58
N ALA A 315 -0.42 45.60 -35.44
CA ALA A 315 0.93 45.40 -34.92
C ALA A 315 1.78 44.50 -35.84
N GLY A 316 3.06 44.85 -35.98
CA GLY A 316 4.02 44.06 -36.74
C GLY A 316 4.23 42.65 -36.15
N ARG A 317 4.61 41.68 -37.00
CA ARG A 317 4.73 40.26 -36.62
C ARG A 317 5.62 39.99 -35.40
N ALA A 318 6.66 40.79 -35.17
CA ALA A 318 7.57 40.62 -34.05
C ALA A 318 6.88 40.72 -32.67
N TRP A 319 5.80 41.50 -32.55
CA TRP A 319 5.06 41.67 -31.31
C TRP A 319 4.35 40.38 -30.86
N ARG A 320 4.08 39.46 -31.80
CA ARG A 320 3.47 38.15 -31.54
C ARG A 320 4.41 37.19 -30.79
N VAL A 321 5.67 37.56 -30.59
CA VAL A 321 6.59 36.78 -29.76
C VAL A 321 6.38 37.06 -28.28
N LEU A 322 5.82 38.21 -27.89
CA LEU A 322 5.68 38.58 -26.48
C LEU A 322 4.84 37.60 -25.63
N PRO A 323 3.70 37.06 -26.14
CA PRO A 323 2.90 36.10 -25.37
C PRO A 323 3.61 34.78 -25.05
N ILE A 324 4.78 34.51 -25.63
CA ILE A 324 5.60 33.33 -25.34
C ILE A 324 5.88 33.18 -23.85
N ILE A 325 6.05 34.29 -23.11
CA ILE A 325 6.33 34.28 -21.67
C ILE A 325 5.12 33.69 -20.92
N GLY A 326 3.91 34.17 -21.22
CA GLY A 326 2.68 33.66 -20.62
C GLY A 326 2.44 32.20 -20.96
N LEU A 327 2.66 31.81 -22.22
CA LEU A 327 2.54 30.42 -22.68
C LEU A 327 3.56 29.52 -21.96
N MET A 328 4.82 29.94 -21.87
CA MET A 328 5.86 29.16 -21.17
C MET A 328 5.53 28.97 -19.69
N LEU A 329 5.09 30.02 -18.99
CA LEU A 329 4.67 29.93 -17.59
C LEU A 329 3.45 29.02 -17.41
N GLY A 330 2.45 29.14 -18.29
CA GLY A 330 1.24 28.32 -18.24
C GLY A 330 1.52 26.83 -18.53
N VAL A 331 2.24 26.54 -19.62
CA VAL A 331 2.56 25.15 -20.01
C VAL A 331 3.49 24.50 -19.00
N SER A 332 4.53 25.19 -18.51
CA SER A 332 5.45 24.62 -17.51
C SER A 332 4.72 24.30 -16.20
N THR A 333 3.85 25.21 -15.74
CA THR A 333 2.99 25.01 -14.57
C THR A 333 2.07 23.81 -14.77
N LEU A 334 1.46 23.68 -15.94
CA LEU A 334 0.55 22.57 -16.25
C LEU A 334 1.27 21.22 -16.29
N ILE A 335 2.44 21.13 -16.93
CA ILE A 335 3.25 19.90 -16.98
C ILE A 335 3.71 19.51 -15.57
N ALA A 336 4.21 20.47 -14.78
CA ALA A 336 4.63 20.22 -13.39
C ALA A 336 3.46 19.75 -12.52
N ALA A 337 2.29 20.39 -12.64
CA ALA A 337 1.08 20.03 -11.91
C ALA A 337 0.49 18.68 -12.35
N TRP A 338 0.66 18.28 -13.61
CA TRP A 338 0.32 16.93 -14.05
C TRP A 338 1.16 15.89 -13.30
N LYS A 339 2.46 16.16 -13.14
CA LYS A 339 3.38 15.32 -12.37
C LYS A 339 3.19 15.42 -10.84
N GLY A 340 2.23 16.21 -10.36
CA GLY A 340 1.88 16.35 -8.95
C GLY A 340 2.73 17.38 -8.19
N MET A 341 3.36 18.30 -8.90
CA MET A 341 4.18 19.36 -8.31
C MET A 341 3.55 20.74 -8.50
N CYS A 342 3.58 21.55 -7.45
CA CYS A 342 3.35 22.98 -7.51
C CYS A 342 4.71 23.69 -7.68
N VAL A 343 4.81 24.56 -8.70
CA VAL A 343 6.05 25.31 -9.00
C VAL A 343 6.43 26.25 -7.87
N VAL A 344 5.46 26.87 -7.20
CA VAL A 344 5.71 27.77 -6.05
C VAL A 344 6.36 27.01 -4.89
N LEU A 345 5.79 25.86 -4.52
CA LEU A 345 6.36 25.00 -3.47
C LEU A 345 7.75 24.50 -3.86
N HIS A 346 7.92 24.14 -5.13
CA HIS A 346 9.19 23.68 -5.64
C HIS A 346 10.29 24.76 -5.52
N GLY A 347 10.00 26.01 -5.88
CA GLY A 347 10.95 27.12 -5.77
C GLY A 347 11.42 27.39 -4.33
N MET A 348 10.60 27.01 -3.33
CA MET A 348 10.95 27.07 -1.92
C MET A 348 11.49 25.74 -1.38
N HIS A 349 11.64 24.70 -2.21
CA HIS A 349 11.90 23.31 -1.79
C HIS A 349 10.99 22.84 -0.64
N HIS A 350 9.75 23.32 -0.63
CA HIS A 350 8.75 23.01 0.37
C HIS A 350 7.82 21.90 -0.13
N ARG A 351 7.20 21.21 0.82
CA ARG A 351 6.03 20.36 0.60
C ARG A 351 4.92 20.77 1.56
N HIS A 352 3.68 20.43 1.22
CA HIS A 352 2.62 20.45 2.22
C HIS A 352 2.86 19.40 3.30
N LEU A 353 2.56 19.79 4.54
CA LEU A 353 2.38 18.86 5.64
C LEU A 353 1.21 17.92 5.31
N ARG A 354 1.34 16.66 5.70
CA ARG A 354 0.29 15.67 5.55
C ARG A 354 -0.80 15.90 6.60
N PRO A 355 -2.05 15.45 6.36
CA PRO A 355 -3.14 15.63 7.32
C PRO A 355 -2.78 15.21 8.76
N TRP A 356 -2.16 14.04 8.93
CA TRP A 356 -1.70 13.56 10.24
C TRP A 356 -0.54 14.38 10.85
N GLU A 357 0.25 15.09 10.03
CA GLU A 357 1.31 15.99 10.51
C GLU A 357 0.77 17.39 10.87
N LEU A 358 -0.32 17.83 10.23
CA LEU A 358 -0.90 19.15 10.42
C LEU A 358 -1.50 19.36 11.81
N PHE A 359 -2.04 18.28 12.38
CA PHE A 359 -2.72 18.28 13.68
C PHE A 359 -1.92 17.53 14.76
N ALA A 360 -0.69 17.10 14.45
CA ALA A 360 0.23 16.61 15.45
C ALA A 360 0.61 17.78 16.37
N ASP A 361 0.31 17.65 17.65
CA ASP A 361 0.75 18.62 18.65
C ASP A 361 2.25 18.41 18.89
N PRO A 362 3.11 19.41 18.65
CA PRO A 362 4.55 19.27 18.83
C PRO A 362 4.96 19.00 20.28
N GLU A 363 4.11 19.31 21.25
CA GLU A 363 4.37 19.11 22.69
C GLU A 363 3.74 17.84 23.26
N ASP A 364 2.97 17.08 22.48
CA ASP A 364 2.33 15.86 22.97
C ASP A 364 3.37 14.71 23.06
N PRO A 365 3.78 14.31 24.28
CA PRO A 365 4.77 13.24 24.47
C PRO A 365 4.20 11.88 24.04
N SER A 366 2.88 11.74 23.97
CA SER A 366 2.24 10.53 23.49
C SER A 366 2.57 10.26 22.03
N LEU A 367 2.89 11.26 21.19
CA LEU A 367 3.28 11.05 19.79
C LEU A 367 4.69 10.49 19.65
N LYS A 368 5.63 10.80 20.55
CA LYS A 368 6.98 10.19 20.51
C LYS A 368 6.92 8.73 20.97
N THR A 369 6.21 8.47 22.06
CA THR A 369 6.05 7.11 22.61
C THR A 369 5.14 6.23 21.74
N SER A 370 3.98 6.73 21.28
CA SER A 370 3.05 5.99 20.42
C SER A 370 3.58 5.74 19.01
N SER A 371 4.55 6.53 18.51
CA SER A 371 5.08 6.34 17.15
C SER A 371 6.25 5.36 17.09
N GLU A 372 7.10 5.28 18.11
CA GLU A 372 8.04 4.15 18.27
C GLU A 372 7.27 2.88 18.65
N ASP A 373 6.28 2.97 19.54
CA ASP A 373 5.34 1.88 19.78
C ASP A 373 4.57 1.52 18.50
N SER A 374 4.19 2.42 17.61
CA SER A 374 3.49 2.01 16.37
C SER A 374 4.35 1.18 15.41
N LEU A 375 5.67 1.29 15.51
CA LEU A 375 6.61 0.51 14.69
C LEU A 375 6.75 -0.94 15.19
N PHE A 376 6.58 -1.17 16.51
CA PHE A 376 6.86 -2.46 17.16
C PHE A 376 5.72 -3.03 18.02
N SER A 377 4.70 -2.24 18.34
CA SER A 377 3.58 -2.59 19.23
C SER A 377 2.57 -3.43 18.47
N THR A 378 2.61 -4.70 18.81
CA THR A 378 1.64 -5.74 18.48
C THR A 378 0.29 -5.56 19.17
N SER A 379 0.15 -4.59 20.10
CA SER A 379 -0.91 -4.58 21.12
C SER A 379 -2.10 -3.66 20.84
N GLY A 380 -2.03 -2.78 19.82
CA GLY A 380 -3.12 -1.87 19.47
C GLY A 380 -4.00 -2.40 18.33
N SER A 381 -5.32 -2.28 18.45
CA SER A 381 -6.26 -2.33 17.32
C SER A 381 -5.92 -1.16 16.38
N GLY A 382 -5.32 -1.44 15.24
CA GLY A 382 -4.78 -0.44 14.31
C GLY A 382 -5.82 0.24 13.42
N SER A 383 -7.06 0.42 13.89
CA SER A 383 -8.12 1.04 13.10
C SER A 383 -7.77 2.49 12.78
N TYR A 384 -7.50 2.75 11.50
CA TYR A 384 -7.22 4.07 10.95
C TYR A 384 -8.42 5.02 11.09
N GLU A 385 -9.63 4.49 11.00
CA GLU A 385 -10.87 5.27 10.86
C GLU A 385 -11.18 6.14 12.09
N ASP A 386 -10.61 5.77 13.24
CA ASP A 386 -10.85 6.43 14.53
C ASP A 386 -9.88 7.61 14.79
N GLU A 387 -8.99 7.91 13.85
CA GLU A 387 -7.99 8.96 14.03
C GLU A 387 -8.62 10.36 13.99
N PRO A 388 -8.44 11.18 15.04
CA PRO A 388 -9.16 12.44 15.22
C PRO A 388 -8.83 13.50 14.16
N TRP A 389 -7.70 13.36 13.48
CA TRP A 389 -7.31 14.27 12.41
C TRP A 389 -8.16 14.12 11.15
N ILE A 390 -8.77 12.95 10.89
CA ILE A 390 -9.56 12.69 9.68
C ILE A 390 -10.76 13.63 9.64
N ALA A 391 -11.60 13.59 10.68
CA ALA A 391 -12.77 14.46 10.80
C ALA A 391 -12.40 15.95 10.79
N LYS A 392 -11.25 16.32 11.39
CA LYS A 392 -10.74 17.70 11.38
C LYS A 392 -10.31 18.14 9.98
N TYR A 393 -9.66 17.26 9.21
CA TYR A 393 -9.19 17.59 7.86
C TYR A 393 -10.34 17.66 6.86
N GLU A 394 -11.32 16.77 6.97
CA GLU A 394 -12.49 16.75 6.08
C GLU A 394 -13.29 18.04 6.16
N LYS A 395 -13.59 18.50 7.38
CA LYS A 395 -14.34 19.75 7.66
C LYS A 395 -13.64 21.03 7.19
N ARG A 396 -12.38 20.96 6.77
CA ARG A 396 -11.58 22.14 6.39
C ARG A 396 -11.91 22.60 4.96
N ASN A 397 -12.14 23.91 4.82
CA ASN A 397 -12.47 24.55 3.53
C ASN A 397 -11.38 24.35 2.47
N LEU A 398 -11.78 24.29 1.19
CA LEU A 398 -10.87 24.06 0.06
C LEU A 398 -9.75 25.10 -0.04
N ILE A 399 -10.05 26.39 0.16
CA ILE A 399 -9.02 27.47 0.14
C ILE A 399 -7.98 27.23 1.23
N ARG A 400 -8.40 26.85 2.44
CA ARG A 400 -7.48 26.53 3.53
C ARG A 400 -6.64 25.29 3.22
N LYS A 401 -7.18 24.30 2.50
CA LYS A 401 -6.43 23.13 2.02
C LYS A 401 -5.42 23.51 0.93
N ILE A 402 -5.74 24.45 0.05
CA ILE A 402 -4.81 24.93 -0.99
C ILE A 402 -3.59 25.61 -0.35
N PHE A 403 -3.79 26.37 0.73
CA PHE A 403 -2.73 27.05 1.48
C PHE A 403 -2.46 26.36 2.82
N ASP A 404 -2.44 25.03 2.82
CA ASP A 404 -2.05 24.25 4.00
C ASP A 404 -0.61 24.58 4.41
N ARG A 405 -0.29 24.36 5.70
CA ARG A 405 1.07 24.58 6.21
C ARG A 405 2.07 23.73 5.42
N GLU A 406 3.22 24.33 5.18
CA GLU A 406 4.30 23.77 4.39
C GLU A 406 5.57 23.63 5.21
N VAL A 407 6.42 22.69 4.81
CA VAL A 407 7.68 22.36 5.47
C VAL A 407 8.76 22.12 4.44
N TRP A 408 9.99 22.52 4.77
CA TRP A 408 11.17 22.29 3.96
C TRP A 408 11.46 20.80 3.78
N ILE A 409 11.80 20.41 2.55
CA ILE A 409 12.24 19.06 2.22
C ILE A 409 13.70 18.91 2.60
N GLN A 410 13.96 18.16 3.68
CA GLN A 410 15.32 17.93 4.17
C GLN A 410 16.10 17.01 3.23
N GLU A 411 15.46 15.94 2.75
CA GLU A 411 16.06 14.92 1.89
C GLU A 411 16.63 15.50 0.58
N PRO A 412 17.96 15.52 0.39
CA PRO A 412 18.57 16.10 -0.80
C PRO A 412 18.22 15.31 -2.07
N ALA A 413 18.17 13.97 -2.01
CA ALA A 413 17.86 13.18 -3.21
C ALA A 413 16.45 13.47 -3.75
N LEU A 414 15.49 13.74 -2.86
CA LEU A 414 14.14 14.11 -3.25
C LEU A 414 14.09 15.49 -3.92
N ARG A 415 14.83 16.47 -3.39
CA ARG A 415 14.95 17.80 -4.02
C ARG A 415 15.52 17.70 -5.42
N GLN A 416 16.60 16.94 -5.61
CA GLN A 416 17.21 16.74 -6.93
C GLN A 416 16.24 16.09 -7.94
N ILE A 417 15.37 15.16 -7.49
CA ILE A 417 14.31 14.61 -8.35
C ILE A 417 13.33 15.72 -8.77
N GLN A 418 12.87 16.53 -7.81
CA GLN A 418 11.94 17.63 -8.10
C GLN A 418 12.56 18.68 -9.03
N ASP A 419 13.83 19.05 -8.83
CA ASP A 419 14.59 19.93 -9.72
C ASP A 419 14.64 19.38 -11.14
N THR A 420 14.91 18.08 -11.28
CA THR A 420 14.94 17.41 -12.59
C THR A 420 13.57 17.45 -13.27
N ILE A 421 12.49 17.19 -12.53
CA ILE A 421 11.13 17.25 -13.06
C ILE A 421 10.74 18.68 -13.45
N PHE A 422 11.18 19.68 -12.70
CA PHE A 422 10.93 21.08 -13.00
C PHE A 422 11.64 21.50 -14.29
N ILE A 423 12.92 21.17 -14.45
CA ILE A 423 13.68 21.45 -15.68
C ILE A 423 13.03 20.75 -16.88
N GLN A 424 12.62 19.49 -16.76
CA GLN A 424 11.88 18.79 -17.81
C GLN A 424 10.58 19.52 -18.20
N SER A 425 9.86 20.06 -17.21
CA SER A 425 8.63 20.84 -17.45
C SER A 425 8.92 22.15 -18.18
N LEU A 426 10.02 22.83 -17.83
CA LEU A 426 10.44 24.07 -18.47
C LEU A 426 10.90 23.83 -19.92
N LEU A 427 11.68 22.78 -20.17
CA LEU A 427 12.11 22.40 -21.52
C LEU A 427 10.91 22.01 -22.41
N GLY A 428 9.98 21.21 -21.88
CA GLY A 428 8.74 20.87 -22.59
C GLY A 428 7.90 22.11 -22.90
N ALA A 429 7.79 23.04 -21.94
CA ALA A 429 7.07 24.29 -22.12
C ALA A 429 7.70 25.19 -23.18
N PHE A 430 9.03 25.33 -23.18
CA PHE A 430 9.74 26.10 -24.19
C PHE A 430 9.43 25.61 -25.60
N LEU A 431 9.54 24.30 -25.84
CA LEU A 431 9.26 23.69 -27.14
C LEU A 431 7.81 23.93 -27.59
N VAL A 432 6.84 23.68 -26.72
CA VAL A 432 5.42 23.88 -27.02
C VAL A 432 5.13 25.35 -27.32
N SER A 433 5.64 26.27 -26.50
CA SER A 433 5.43 27.70 -26.69
C SER A 433 6.06 28.22 -27.98
N CYS A 434 7.27 27.76 -28.34
CA CYS A 434 7.90 28.10 -29.62
C CYS A 434 7.05 27.66 -30.82
N VAL A 435 6.46 26.46 -30.76
CA VAL A 435 5.57 25.97 -31.82
C VAL A 435 4.32 26.84 -31.95
N VAL A 436 3.64 27.14 -30.83
CA VAL A 436 2.42 27.95 -30.82
C VAL A 436 2.69 29.36 -31.37
N VAL A 437 3.73 30.03 -30.86
CA VAL A 437 4.11 31.37 -31.31
C VAL A 437 4.56 31.36 -32.77
N GLY A 438 5.27 30.32 -33.20
CA GLY A 438 5.67 30.13 -34.60
C GLY A 438 4.47 30.08 -35.55
N ILE A 439 3.39 29.40 -35.16
CA ILE A 439 2.12 29.38 -35.90
C ILE A 439 1.56 30.80 -36.01
N PHE A 440 1.41 31.52 -34.89
CA PHE A 440 0.89 32.89 -34.91
C PHE A 440 1.76 33.87 -35.70
N CYS A 441 3.08 33.70 -35.70
CA CYS A 441 3.99 34.51 -36.51
C CYS A 441 3.84 34.25 -38.03
N ALA A 442 3.41 33.04 -38.43
CA ALA A 442 3.20 32.67 -39.83
C ALA A 442 1.86 33.19 -40.40
N VAL A 443 0.86 33.44 -39.55
CA VAL A 443 -0.46 33.94 -39.98
C VAL A 443 -0.34 35.38 -40.54
N PRO A 444 -1.01 35.75 -41.64
CA PRO A 444 -1.06 37.14 -42.11
C PRO A 444 -1.65 38.12 -41.07
N HIS A 445 -1.49 39.43 -41.25
CA HIS A 445 -2.11 40.41 -40.36
C HIS A 445 -3.61 40.57 -40.66
N GLY A 446 -4.43 40.68 -39.61
CA GLY A 446 -5.87 40.93 -39.76
C GLY A 446 -6.19 42.39 -40.09
N GLY A 447 -5.49 43.34 -39.45
CA GLY A 447 -5.68 44.78 -39.68
C GLY A 447 -7.01 45.33 -39.16
N PHE A 448 -7.61 44.70 -38.15
CA PHE A 448 -8.94 45.06 -37.64
C PHE A 448 -8.94 46.29 -36.72
N PHE A 449 -7.83 46.59 -36.05
CA PHE A 449 -7.69 47.75 -35.15
C PHE A 449 -6.23 48.18 -34.96
#